data_AF-A0A0T6B699-F1
#
_entry.id   AF-A0A0T6B699-F1
#
_cell.length_a   1.000
_cell.length_b   1.000
_cell.length_c   1.000
_cell.angle_alpha   90.00
_cell.angle_beta   90.00
_cell.angle_gamma   90.00
#
_symmetry.space_group_name_H-M   'P 1'
#
loop_
_entity.id
_entity.type
_entity.pdbx_description
1 polymer ?
#
loop_
_entity_poly.entity_id
_entity_poly.type
_entity_poly.pdbx_seq_one_letter_code
_entity_poly.pdbx_strand_id
1 'polypeptide(L)'
;MLHIPNSPYFGLYNPPFRFMILSLTSYINTFSIFYSRELYYQVKNFVRCPIQVNSAVNFISCIIEEPPWDFGIHATQKGLVYGDLTITLSGNEIINCNTFRGTLIPHNLNKITKLESNASFILIVEKDSIFQKLLDEGLPNRLPRTFILITGKGSSDVCTRLFIKKLWQILYIPVFALVDADPYGIEIMLTYRFGSVALAHLSDYLALPSLRWIGIHPKEIISLNITKQA
;
A
#
# COMPACT_ATOMS: atom_id res chain seq x y z
N MET A 1 27.05 -11.80 -20.42
CA MET A 1 26.82 -10.34 -20.56
C MET A 1 25.51 -10.04 -19.85
N LEU A 2 25.57 -9.61 -18.59
CA LEU A 2 24.37 -9.30 -17.80
C LEU A 2 23.82 -7.96 -18.28
N HIS A 3 22.64 -7.99 -18.89
CA HIS A 3 21.88 -6.80 -19.25
C HIS A 3 21.36 -6.18 -17.96
N ILE A 4 22.01 -5.12 -17.48
CA ILE A 4 21.49 -4.30 -16.38
C ILE A 4 20.41 -3.40 -16.98
N PRO A 5 19.11 -3.54 -16.65
CA PRO A 5 18.09 -2.64 -17.15
C PRO A 5 18.11 -1.35 -16.31
N ASN A 6 18.12 -0.22 -17.02
CA ASN A 6 17.69 1.10 -16.57
C ASN A 6 18.45 1.70 -15.38
N SER A 7 19.56 2.37 -15.70
CA SER A 7 20.09 3.45 -14.86
C SER A 7 19.01 4.53 -14.66
N PRO A 8 18.75 4.98 -13.42
CA PRO A 8 17.74 6.01 -13.14
C PRO A 8 18.06 7.37 -13.79
N TYR A 9 19.30 7.56 -14.26
CA TYR A 9 19.77 8.80 -14.88
C TYR A 9 19.42 8.94 -16.37
N PHE A 10 19.01 7.86 -17.05
CA PHE A 10 18.67 7.92 -18.48
C PHE A 10 17.42 8.78 -18.77
N GLY A 11 16.55 8.99 -17.77
CA GLY A 11 15.36 9.82 -17.89
C GLY A 11 15.64 11.33 -18.01
N LEU A 12 16.73 11.83 -17.44
CA LEU A 12 17.01 13.28 -17.41
C LEU A 12 17.35 13.88 -18.79
N TYR A 13 17.89 13.06 -19.69
CA TYR A 13 18.17 13.43 -21.08
C TYR A 13 16.95 13.28 -22.00
N ASN A 14 15.82 12.79 -21.48
CA ASN A 14 14.57 12.65 -22.21
C ASN A 14 13.75 13.95 -22.05
N PRO A 15 13.60 14.79 -23.10
CA PRO A 15 12.95 16.09 -22.99
C PRO A 15 11.54 16.02 -22.36
N PRO A 16 10.65 15.08 -22.75
CA PRO A 16 9.37 14.86 -22.07
C PRO A 16 9.47 14.67 -20.56
N PHE A 17 10.49 13.95 -20.07
CA PHE A 17 10.67 13.70 -18.65
C PHE A 17 11.09 14.98 -17.91
N ARG A 18 11.99 15.78 -18.50
CA ARG A 18 12.40 17.07 -17.92
C ARG A 18 11.24 18.07 -17.86
N PHE A 19 10.42 18.15 -18.90
CA PHE A 19 9.21 18.99 -18.90
C PHE A 19 8.22 18.53 -17.83
N MET A 20 8.01 17.22 -17.68
CA MET A 20 7.16 16.68 -16.62
C MET A 20 7.67 17.05 -15.22
N ILE A 21 8.98 16.97 -14.96
CA ILE A 21 9.56 17.39 -13.68
C ILE A 21 9.29 18.87 -13.43
N LEU A 22 9.51 19.74 -14.42
CA LEU A 22 9.25 21.18 -14.30
C LEU A 22 7.76 21.47 -14.03
N SER A 23 6.85 20.81 -14.75
CA SER A 23 5.41 20.92 -14.51
C SER A 23 5.05 20.47 -13.10
N LEU A 24 5.55 19.31 -12.63
CA LEU A 24 5.33 18.81 -11.27
C LEU A 24 5.84 19.79 -10.21
N THR A 25 7.03 20.37 -10.38
CA THR A 25 7.55 21.39 -9.45
C THR A 25 6.67 22.64 -9.39
N SER A 26 6.08 23.06 -10.51
CA SER A 26 5.13 24.16 -10.51
C SER A 26 3.84 23.81 -9.74
N TYR A 27 3.34 22.57 -9.86
CA TYR A 27 2.17 22.11 -9.08
C TYR A 27 2.46 22.01 -7.60
N ILE A 28 3.65 21.52 -7.22
CA ILE A 28 4.08 21.44 -5.81
C ILE A 28 4.04 22.82 -5.13
N ASN A 29 4.48 23.87 -5.85
CA ASN A 29 4.47 25.23 -5.33
C ASN A 29 3.06 25.82 -5.09
N THR A 30 2.00 25.17 -5.58
CA THR A 30 0.61 25.63 -5.37
C THR A 30 0.03 25.17 -4.02
N PHE A 31 0.75 24.37 -3.24
CA PHE A 31 0.27 23.76 -1.98
C PHE A 31 -1.07 23.00 -2.11
N SER A 32 -1.42 22.60 -3.34
CA SER A 32 -2.65 21.85 -3.63
C SER A 32 -2.40 20.35 -3.49
N ILE A 33 -3.43 19.63 -3.05
CA ILE A 33 -3.41 18.17 -2.96
C ILE A 33 -3.75 17.60 -4.35
N PHE A 34 -2.88 16.73 -4.87
CA PHE A 34 -3.07 16.02 -6.12
C PHE A 34 -2.94 14.51 -5.93
N TYR A 35 -3.82 13.74 -6.57
CA TYR A 35 -3.66 12.30 -6.64
C TYR A 35 -2.83 11.89 -7.86
N SER A 36 -2.00 10.85 -7.75
CA SER A 36 -1.13 10.40 -8.86
C SER A 36 -1.90 10.14 -10.17
N ARG A 37 -3.16 9.67 -10.08
CA ARG A 37 -4.03 9.50 -11.26
C ARG A 37 -4.46 10.83 -11.88
N GLU A 38 -4.77 11.84 -11.08
CA GLU A 38 -5.13 13.18 -11.56
C GLU A 38 -3.95 13.83 -12.27
N LEU A 39 -2.76 13.72 -11.69
CA LEU A 39 -1.51 14.18 -12.32
C LEU A 39 -1.31 13.52 -13.68
N TYR A 40 -1.53 12.20 -13.77
CA TYR A 40 -1.47 11.49 -15.06
C TYR A 40 -2.41 12.08 -16.11
N TYR A 41 -3.64 12.44 -15.75
CA TYR A 41 -4.56 13.07 -16.70
C TYR A 41 -4.14 14.49 -17.08
N GLN A 42 -3.59 15.27 -16.15
CA GLN A 42 -3.09 16.63 -16.43
C GLN A 42 -1.89 16.61 -17.39
N VAL A 43 -0.99 15.64 -17.24
CA VAL A 43 0.21 15.52 -18.08
C VAL A 43 0.08 14.50 -19.20
N LYS A 44 -1.12 13.98 -19.49
CA LYS A 44 -1.36 12.89 -20.44
C LYS A 44 -0.83 13.15 -21.85
N ASN A 45 -0.68 14.41 -22.23
CA ASN A 45 -0.09 14.81 -23.52
C ASN A 45 1.43 14.55 -23.58
N PHE A 46 2.09 14.44 -22.43
CA PHE A 46 3.54 14.26 -22.29
C PHE A 46 3.94 12.85 -21.83
N VAL A 47 3.01 12.09 -21.24
CA VAL A 47 3.27 10.74 -20.71
C VAL A 47 2.35 9.70 -21.34
N ARG A 48 2.89 8.50 -21.54
CA ARG A 48 2.15 7.38 -22.14
C ARG A 48 1.46 6.51 -21.11
N CYS A 49 2.01 6.44 -19.90
CA CYS A 49 1.48 5.58 -18.85
C CYS A 49 1.66 6.20 -17.45
N PRO A 50 0.79 5.85 -16.48
CA PRO A 50 0.88 6.34 -15.10
C PRO A 50 2.22 6.03 -14.41
N ILE A 51 2.92 4.97 -14.85
CA ILE A 51 4.22 4.57 -14.31
C ILE A 51 5.27 5.67 -14.50
N GLN A 52 5.21 6.41 -15.62
CA GLN A 52 6.15 7.52 -15.88
C GLN A 52 5.97 8.67 -14.89
N VAL A 53 4.72 8.99 -14.55
CA VAL A 53 4.39 10.01 -13.54
C VAL A 53 4.88 9.57 -12.16
N ASN A 54 4.58 8.34 -11.76
CA ASN A 54 5.05 7.81 -10.48
C ASN A 54 6.58 7.80 -10.39
N SER A 55 7.28 7.47 -11.48
CA SER A 55 8.74 7.49 -11.53
C SER A 55 9.30 8.91 -11.39
N ALA A 56 8.65 9.91 -11.99
CA ALA A 56 9.04 11.31 -11.87
C ALA A 56 8.77 11.87 -10.47
N VAL A 57 7.61 11.58 -9.89
CA VAL A 57 7.28 11.95 -8.50
C VAL A 57 8.29 11.33 -7.53
N ASN A 58 8.63 10.05 -7.74
CA ASN A 58 9.63 9.35 -6.95
C ASN A 58 11.01 9.98 -7.08
N PHE A 59 11.41 10.34 -8.30
CA PHE A 59 12.68 11.01 -8.56
C PHE A 59 12.76 12.38 -7.87
N ILE A 60 11.68 13.18 -7.91
CA ILE A 60 11.60 14.45 -7.18
C ILE A 60 11.73 14.19 -5.67
N SER A 61 10.98 13.23 -5.14
CA SER A 61 11.04 12.83 -3.72
C SER A 61 12.46 12.45 -3.29
N CYS A 62 13.20 11.72 -4.12
CA CYS A 62 14.60 11.41 -3.84
C CYS A 62 15.51 12.65 -3.80
N ILE A 63 15.29 13.63 -4.70
CA ILE A 63 16.12 14.84 -4.77
C ILE A 63 15.90 15.75 -3.56
N ILE A 64 14.64 15.93 -3.18
CA ILE A 64 14.28 16.85 -2.09
C ILE A 64 14.33 16.17 -0.72
N GLU A 65 14.58 14.86 -0.69
CA GLU A 65 14.63 14.02 0.52
C GLU A 65 13.33 14.02 1.34
N GLU A 66 12.21 14.36 0.72
CA GLU A 66 10.88 14.39 1.35
C GLU A 66 9.93 13.40 0.65
N PRO A 67 9.05 12.72 1.39
CA PRO A 67 8.03 11.86 0.79
C PRO A 67 7.00 12.60 -0.08
N PRO A 68 6.43 11.97 -1.13
CA PRO A 68 5.44 12.59 -2.00
C PRO A 68 4.24 13.21 -1.31
N TRP A 69 3.77 12.57 -0.23
CA TRP A 69 2.60 13.02 0.51
C TRP A 69 2.86 14.27 1.35
N ASP A 70 4.12 14.60 1.65
CA ASP A 70 4.47 15.80 2.43
C ASP A 70 4.48 17.07 1.56
N PHE A 71 4.61 16.91 0.24
CA PHE A 71 4.46 17.99 -0.74
C PHE A 71 3.18 17.89 -1.58
N GLY A 72 2.17 17.19 -1.07
CA GLY A 72 0.80 17.22 -1.60
C GLY A 72 0.51 16.22 -2.72
N ILE A 73 1.41 15.27 -3.02
CA ILE A 73 1.16 14.21 -4.00
C ILE A 73 0.81 12.89 -3.30
N HIS A 74 -0.43 12.45 -3.45
CA HIS A 74 -0.93 11.24 -2.80
C HIS A 74 -1.13 10.09 -3.78
N ALA A 75 -0.75 8.88 -3.36
CA ALA A 75 -1.04 7.66 -4.10
C ALA A 75 -2.54 7.36 -4.09
N THR A 76 -3.06 6.79 -5.19
CA THR A 76 -4.46 6.35 -5.27
C THR A 76 -4.72 5.18 -4.31
N GLN A 77 -5.76 5.32 -3.48
CA GLN A 77 -6.18 4.25 -2.57
C GLN A 77 -6.86 3.10 -3.33
N LYS A 78 -6.61 1.87 -2.89
CA LYS A 78 -7.37 0.69 -3.31
C LYS A 78 -7.60 -0.34 -2.23
N GLY A 79 -6.85 -0.27 -1.12
CA GLY A 79 -6.93 -1.26 -0.06
C GLY A 79 -8.22 -1.16 0.75
N LEU A 80 -8.65 -2.31 1.27
CA LEU A 80 -9.81 -2.43 2.15
C LEU A 80 -9.35 -2.85 3.55
N VAL A 81 -10.10 -2.42 4.55
CA VAL A 81 -9.95 -2.81 5.95
C VAL A 81 -11.27 -3.32 6.49
N TYR A 82 -11.22 -4.40 7.27
CA TYR A 82 -12.35 -4.96 8.00
C TYR A 82 -11.94 -5.26 9.43
N GLY A 83 -12.86 -5.13 10.38
CA GLY A 83 -12.73 -5.72 11.71
C GLY A 83 -12.86 -4.70 12.84
N ASP A 84 -12.34 -5.07 14.00
CA ASP A 84 -12.42 -4.24 15.21
C ASP A 84 -11.47 -3.03 15.08
N LEU A 85 -11.95 -1.99 14.41
CA LEU A 85 -11.23 -0.73 14.22
C LEU A 85 -12.23 0.41 14.01
N THR A 86 -12.07 1.46 14.79
CA THR A 86 -12.74 2.75 14.61
C THR A 86 -11.71 3.81 14.27
N ILE A 87 -11.95 4.54 13.19
CA ILE A 87 -11.07 5.63 12.71
C ILE A 87 -11.83 6.94 12.92
N THR A 88 -11.22 7.89 13.62
CA THR A 88 -11.73 9.26 13.71
C THR A 88 -10.92 10.16 12.79
N LEU A 89 -11.62 10.91 11.94
CA LEU A 89 -11.04 11.90 11.05
C LEU A 89 -11.19 13.33 11.61
N SER A 90 -10.41 14.25 11.08
CA SER A 90 -10.53 15.69 11.31
C SER A 90 -11.96 16.15 10.97
N GLY A 91 -12.62 16.83 11.90
CA GLY A 91 -14.03 17.18 11.78
C GLY A 91 -14.99 16.22 12.49
N ASN A 92 -14.48 15.32 13.34
CA ASN A 92 -15.24 14.34 14.12
C ASN A 92 -16.05 13.34 13.28
N GLU A 93 -15.68 13.13 12.02
CA GLU A 93 -16.21 12.03 11.23
C GLU A 93 -15.65 10.72 11.76
N ILE A 94 -16.53 9.74 11.99
CA ILE A 94 -16.18 8.43 12.55
C ILE A 94 -16.44 7.36 11.51
N ILE A 95 -15.41 6.59 11.19
CA ILE A 95 -15.48 5.46 10.27
C ILE A 95 -15.36 4.17 11.09
N ASN A 96 -16.44 3.40 11.12
CA ASN A 96 -16.43 2.04 11.63
C ASN A 96 -15.93 1.09 10.54
N CYS A 97 -14.89 0.30 10.82
CA CYS A 97 -14.33 -0.67 9.86
C CYS A 97 -14.96 -2.06 9.96
N ASN A 98 -15.91 -2.28 10.87
CA ASN A 98 -16.65 -3.54 10.98
C ASN A 98 -17.89 -3.54 10.07
N THR A 99 -17.68 -3.31 8.77
CA THR A 99 -18.74 -3.20 7.75
C THR A 99 -18.76 -4.42 6.84
N PHE A 100 -19.95 -4.74 6.35
CA PHE A 100 -20.12 -5.82 5.37
C PHE A 100 -19.30 -5.50 4.10
N ARG A 101 -18.43 -6.42 3.68
CA ARG A 101 -17.46 -6.31 2.55
C ARG A 101 -16.23 -5.43 2.78
N GLY A 102 -16.05 -4.89 3.98
CA GLY A 102 -14.92 -4.04 4.35
C GLY A 102 -15.06 -2.58 3.93
N THR A 103 -14.34 -1.72 4.62
CA THR A 103 -14.30 -0.27 4.41
C THR A 103 -13.06 0.11 3.60
N LEU A 104 -13.20 1.07 2.68
CA LEU A 104 -12.06 1.61 1.94
C LEU A 104 -11.12 2.35 2.88
N ILE A 105 -9.82 2.06 2.82
CA ILE A 105 -8.82 2.77 3.63
C ILE A 105 -8.88 4.27 3.31
N PRO A 106 -8.90 5.18 4.31
CA PRO A 106 -8.99 6.61 4.05
C PRO A 106 -7.83 7.15 3.22
N HIS A 107 -8.15 8.00 2.23
CA HIS A 107 -7.18 8.45 1.23
C HIS A 107 -6.11 9.37 1.82
N ASN A 108 -6.54 10.25 2.73
CA ASN A 108 -5.69 11.20 3.41
C ASN A 108 -5.51 10.76 4.87
N LEU A 109 -4.44 10.02 5.11
CA LEU A 109 -4.09 9.48 6.43
C LEU A 109 -3.68 10.57 7.44
N ASN A 110 -3.35 11.78 6.97
CA ASN A 110 -3.02 12.93 7.83
C ASN A 110 -4.28 13.48 8.50
N LYS A 111 -5.48 13.23 7.93
CA LYS A 111 -6.75 13.57 8.57
C LYS A 111 -7.12 12.64 9.71
N ILE A 112 -6.46 11.48 9.86
CA ILE A 112 -6.75 10.55 10.96
C ILE A 112 -6.24 11.15 12.28
N THR A 113 -7.17 11.50 13.16
CA THR A 113 -6.91 12.06 14.49
C THR A 113 -6.85 10.99 15.58
N LYS A 114 -7.59 9.88 15.41
CA LYS A 114 -7.64 8.78 16.38
C LYS A 114 -7.85 7.42 15.70
N LEU A 115 -7.21 6.39 16.24
CA LEU A 115 -7.42 4.98 15.88
C LEU A 115 -7.72 4.21 17.16
N GLU A 116 -8.85 3.53 17.21
CA GLU A 116 -9.30 2.75 18.37
C GLU A 116 -9.61 1.32 17.97
N SER A 117 -9.10 0.35 18.72
CA SER A 117 -9.25 -1.07 18.43
C SER A 117 -8.93 -1.89 19.67
N ASN A 118 -9.67 -2.99 19.88
CA ASN A 118 -9.30 -4.05 20.82
C ASN A 118 -8.82 -5.31 20.09
N ALA A 119 -8.44 -5.19 18.81
CA ALA A 119 -7.98 -6.31 18.01
C ALA A 119 -6.71 -6.92 18.58
N SER A 120 -6.61 -8.25 18.54
CA SER A 120 -5.43 -8.97 19.01
C SER A 120 -4.29 -9.00 17.97
N PHE A 121 -4.61 -8.81 16.69
CA PHE A 121 -3.65 -8.82 15.58
C PHE A 121 -4.21 -8.15 14.32
N ILE A 122 -3.30 -7.84 13.39
CA ILE A 122 -3.61 -7.42 12.02
C ILE A 122 -3.26 -8.57 11.09
N LEU A 123 -4.17 -8.95 10.20
CA LEU A 123 -3.95 -9.94 9.14
C LEU A 123 -4.06 -9.27 7.78
N ILE A 124 -2.98 -9.33 7.02
CA ILE A 124 -2.93 -8.85 5.64
C ILE A 124 -3.15 -10.05 4.72
N VAL A 125 -4.12 -9.94 3.80
CA VAL A 125 -4.38 -10.92 2.74
C VAL A 125 -4.12 -10.30 1.37
N GLU A 126 -3.47 -11.06 0.49
CA GLU A 126 -3.05 -10.56 -0.81
C GLU A 126 -4.23 -10.10 -1.68
N LYS A 127 -5.21 -10.99 -1.90
CA LYS A 127 -6.25 -10.82 -2.93
C LYS A 127 -7.58 -10.35 -2.36
N ASP A 128 -8.27 -9.49 -3.09
CA ASP A 128 -9.63 -9.04 -2.76
C ASP A 128 -10.62 -10.22 -2.73
N SER A 129 -10.50 -11.16 -3.67
CA SER A 129 -11.36 -12.34 -3.69
C SER A 129 -11.23 -13.20 -2.42
N ILE A 130 -10.02 -13.35 -1.88
CA ILE A 130 -9.77 -14.05 -0.62
C ILE A 130 -10.30 -13.24 0.55
N PHE A 131 -10.06 -11.93 0.57
CA PHE A 131 -10.62 -11.02 1.57
C PHE A 131 -12.14 -11.14 1.66
N GLN A 132 -12.85 -11.01 0.53
CA GLN A 132 -14.31 -11.13 0.48
C GLN A 132 -14.78 -12.53 0.90
N LYS A 133 -14.13 -13.58 0.39
CA LYS A 133 -14.46 -14.97 0.74
C LYS A 133 -14.34 -15.25 2.24
N LEU A 134 -13.30 -14.74 2.91
CA LEU A 134 -13.14 -14.90 4.35
C LEU A 134 -14.27 -14.22 5.14
N LEU A 135 -14.73 -13.05 4.68
CA LEU A 135 -15.88 -12.37 5.29
C LEU A 135 -17.18 -13.14 5.05
N ASP A 136 -17.41 -13.60 3.82
CA ASP A 136 -18.62 -14.34 3.42
C ASP A 136 -18.72 -15.69 4.16
N GLU A 137 -17.59 -16.36 4.42
CA GLU A 137 -17.53 -17.60 5.21
C GLU A 137 -17.65 -17.38 6.73
N GLY A 138 -17.76 -16.12 7.17
CA GLY A 138 -17.94 -15.79 8.58
C GLY A 138 -16.69 -16.01 9.42
N LEU A 139 -15.48 -15.80 8.87
CA LEU A 139 -14.22 -15.79 9.63
C LEU A 139 -14.33 -15.00 10.96
N PRO A 140 -14.98 -13.82 11.01
CA PRO A 140 -15.13 -13.06 12.26
C PRO A 140 -15.83 -13.83 13.38
N ASN A 141 -16.76 -14.72 13.04
CA ASN A 141 -17.52 -15.53 14.00
C ASN A 141 -16.80 -16.84 14.36
N ARG A 142 -15.78 -17.24 13.58
CA ARG A 142 -15.06 -18.50 13.78
C ARG A 142 -13.79 -18.34 14.63
N LEU A 143 -13.24 -17.13 14.68
CA LEU A 143 -12.03 -16.85 15.46
C LEU A 143 -12.39 -16.44 16.89
N PRO A 144 -11.69 -16.96 17.91
CA PRO A 144 -11.95 -16.61 19.31
C PRO A 144 -11.42 -15.22 19.69
N ARG A 145 -10.65 -14.57 18.81
CA ARG A 145 -10.03 -13.26 19.03
C ARG A 145 -10.49 -12.28 17.96
N THR A 146 -10.66 -11.02 18.35
CA THR A 146 -10.88 -9.91 17.42
C THR A 146 -9.62 -9.62 16.63
N PHE A 147 -9.78 -9.13 15.40
CA PHE A 147 -8.69 -8.87 14.48
C PHE A 147 -9.04 -7.70 13.56
N ILE A 148 -8.02 -7.19 12.89
CA ILE A 148 -8.15 -6.28 11.75
C ILE A 148 -7.67 -7.04 10.51
N LEU A 149 -8.51 -7.18 9.50
CA LEU A 149 -8.20 -7.78 8.21
C LEU A 149 -7.97 -6.66 7.19
N ILE A 150 -6.88 -6.75 6.42
CA ILE A 150 -6.53 -5.75 5.41
C ILE A 150 -6.17 -6.45 4.10
N THR A 151 -6.56 -5.87 2.97
CA THR A 151 -6.06 -6.29 1.65
C THR A 151 -5.56 -5.10 0.84
N GLY A 152 -4.43 -5.29 0.15
CA GLY A 152 -3.91 -4.35 -0.85
C GLY A 152 -4.43 -4.62 -2.27
N LYS A 153 -5.30 -5.63 -2.46
CA LYS A 153 -5.77 -6.10 -3.77
C LYS A 153 -4.60 -6.41 -4.73
N GLY A 154 -3.77 -7.38 -4.36
CA GLY A 154 -2.51 -7.73 -5.02
C GLY A 154 -1.34 -6.91 -4.47
N SER A 155 -0.48 -6.40 -5.36
CA SER A 155 0.64 -5.52 -4.96
C SER A 155 0.12 -4.27 -4.26
N SER A 156 0.45 -4.09 -2.99
CA SER A 156 -0.10 -3.03 -2.15
C SER A 156 0.27 -1.63 -2.65
N ASP A 157 -0.70 -0.73 -2.67
CA ASP A 157 -0.44 0.69 -2.88
C ASP A 157 0.22 1.34 -1.65
N VAL A 158 0.85 2.50 -1.87
CA VAL A 158 1.54 3.27 -0.83
C VAL A 158 0.60 3.68 0.30
N CYS A 159 -0.65 4.05 0.00
CA CYS A 159 -1.63 4.46 1.02
C CYS A 159 -1.95 3.29 1.97
N THR A 160 -2.20 2.08 1.43
CA THR A 160 -2.40 0.87 2.24
C THR A 160 -1.20 0.57 3.16
N ARG A 161 0.04 0.69 2.65
CA ARG A 161 1.26 0.44 3.45
C ARG A 161 1.44 1.47 4.57
N LEU A 162 1.24 2.75 4.28
CA LEU A 162 1.27 3.82 5.29
C LEU A 162 0.22 3.58 6.38
N PHE A 163 -0.99 3.17 5.99
CA PHE A 163 -2.07 2.90 6.93
C PHE A 163 -1.71 1.74 7.88
N ILE A 164 -1.19 0.63 7.34
CA ILE A 164 -0.73 -0.51 8.15
C ILE A 164 0.41 -0.10 9.08
N LYS A 165 1.38 0.69 8.60
CA LYS A 165 2.48 1.20 9.42
C LYS A 165 1.95 2.03 10.59
N LYS A 166 1.00 2.94 10.33
CA LYS A 166 0.36 3.78 11.33
C LYS A 166 -0.42 2.96 12.35
N LEU A 167 -1.17 1.95 11.91
CA LEU A 167 -1.85 1.00 12.82
C LEU A 167 -0.84 0.26 13.71
N TRP A 168 0.24 -0.26 13.15
CA TRP A 168 1.26 -0.97 13.91
C TRP A 168 1.94 -0.08 14.96
N GLN A 169 2.26 1.18 14.60
CA GLN A 169 2.87 2.16 15.50
C GLN A 169 1.95 2.61 16.64
N ILE A 170 0.62 2.60 16.43
CA ILE A 170 -0.34 3.09 17.42
C ILE A 170 -0.89 1.95 18.28
N LEU A 171 -1.23 0.82 17.68
CA LEU A 171 -1.89 -0.29 18.37
C LEU A 171 -0.90 -1.26 19.01
N TYR A 172 0.36 -1.30 18.54
CA TYR A 172 1.40 -2.21 19.04
C TYR A 172 1.03 -3.71 19.02
N ILE A 173 0.13 -4.09 18.11
CA ILE A 173 -0.31 -5.49 17.94
C ILE A 173 0.46 -6.19 16.81
N PRO A 174 0.61 -7.53 16.86
CA PRO A 174 1.33 -8.27 15.83
C PRO A 174 0.64 -8.16 14.47
N VAL A 175 1.45 -8.11 13.41
CA VAL A 175 0.99 -8.07 12.02
C VAL A 175 1.44 -9.33 11.29
N PHE A 176 0.48 -10.00 10.66
CA PHE A 176 0.66 -11.22 9.91
C PHE A 176 0.32 -11.01 8.44
N ALA A 177 0.98 -11.74 7.56
CA ALA A 177 0.65 -11.79 6.13
C ALA A 177 0.30 -13.21 5.70
N LEU A 178 -0.78 -13.32 4.95
CA LEU A 178 -1.21 -14.51 4.22
C LEU A 178 -1.18 -14.19 2.72
N VAL A 179 -0.23 -14.81 2.01
CA VAL A 179 0.02 -14.60 0.57
C VAL A 179 0.08 -15.94 -0.16
N ASP A 180 -0.02 -15.90 -1.48
CA ASP A 180 0.10 -17.11 -2.29
C ASP A 180 1.52 -17.69 -2.23
N ALA A 181 1.60 -19.02 -2.31
CA ALA A 181 2.85 -19.78 -2.26
C ALA A 181 3.57 -19.79 -3.62
N ASP A 182 3.72 -18.61 -4.23
CA ASP A 182 4.39 -18.40 -5.51
C ASP A 182 5.38 -17.21 -5.44
N PRO A 183 6.24 -17.01 -6.46
CA PRO A 183 7.20 -15.90 -6.45
C PRO A 183 6.57 -14.51 -6.28
N TYR A 184 5.35 -14.28 -6.79
CA TYR A 184 4.66 -13.00 -6.69
C TYR A 184 4.11 -12.75 -5.30
N GLY A 185 3.48 -13.75 -4.67
CA GLY A 185 3.03 -13.67 -3.28
C GLY A 185 4.20 -13.41 -2.32
N ILE A 186 5.33 -14.08 -2.54
CA ILE A 186 6.57 -13.85 -1.80
C ILE A 186 7.07 -12.42 -2.01
N GLU A 187 7.11 -11.91 -3.23
CA GLU A 187 7.50 -10.51 -3.52
C GLU A 187 6.60 -9.50 -2.80
N ILE A 188 5.29 -9.75 -2.75
CA ILE A 188 4.34 -8.89 -2.02
C ILE A 188 4.65 -8.90 -0.52
N MET A 189 4.86 -10.08 0.07
CA MET A 189 5.24 -10.20 1.48
C MET A 189 6.57 -9.48 1.78
N LEU A 190 7.58 -9.66 0.93
CA LEU A 190 8.87 -8.97 1.06
C LEU A 190 8.71 -7.45 0.92
N THR A 191 7.85 -6.98 0.02
CA THR A 191 7.58 -5.55 -0.16
C THR A 191 6.97 -4.94 1.10
N TYR A 192 6.02 -5.63 1.73
CA TYR A 192 5.49 -5.18 3.02
C TYR A 192 6.56 -5.17 4.11
N ARG A 193 7.40 -6.20 4.18
CA ARG A 193 8.36 -6.38 5.28
C ARG A 193 9.60 -5.49 5.16
N PHE A 194 10.16 -5.36 3.96
CA PHE A 194 11.46 -4.75 3.71
C PHE A 194 11.42 -3.52 2.80
N GLY A 195 10.27 -3.24 2.20
CA GLY A 195 10.14 -2.20 1.20
C GLY A 195 10.37 -2.69 -0.22
N SER A 196 10.15 -1.80 -1.18
CA SER A 196 10.40 -2.06 -2.60
C SER A 196 11.64 -1.32 -3.04
N VAL A 197 12.37 -1.90 -4.01
CA VAL A 197 13.56 -1.25 -4.61
C VAL A 197 13.22 0.13 -5.16
N ALA A 198 12.04 0.27 -5.78
CA ALA A 198 11.59 1.52 -6.35
C ALA A 198 11.38 2.64 -5.30
N LEU A 199 11.04 2.31 -4.05
CA LEU A 199 10.76 3.27 -2.97
C LEU A 199 11.72 3.06 -1.78
N ALA A 200 12.97 2.69 -2.06
CA ALA A 200 13.94 2.32 -1.03
C ALA A 200 14.22 3.47 -0.04
N HIS A 201 14.26 4.72 -0.51
CA HIS A 201 14.44 5.91 0.32
C HIS A 201 13.23 6.19 1.24
N LEU A 202 12.07 5.59 0.98
CA LEU A 202 10.87 5.68 1.82
C LEU A 202 10.64 4.42 2.68
N SER A 203 11.63 3.51 2.76
CA SER A 203 11.45 2.24 3.46
C SER A 203 11.08 2.43 4.93
N ASP A 204 11.63 3.44 5.59
CA ASP A 204 11.33 3.70 7.01
C ASP A 204 9.84 4.01 7.27
N TYR A 205 9.20 4.69 6.31
CA TYR A 205 7.78 5.02 6.34
C TYR A 205 6.88 3.84 5.93
N LEU A 206 7.37 2.97 5.04
CA LEU A 206 6.51 2.02 4.32
C LEU A 206 6.75 0.55 4.65
N ALA A 207 7.89 0.21 5.23
CA ALA A 207 8.27 -1.16 5.57
C ALA A 207 7.85 -1.51 7.00
N LEU A 208 7.50 -2.78 7.19
CA LEU A 208 7.10 -3.34 8.46
C LEU A 208 7.99 -4.55 8.80
N PRO A 209 9.21 -4.35 9.36
CA PRO A 209 10.16 -5.43 9.59
C PRO A 209 9.65 -6.55 10.52
N SER A 210 8.71 -6.21 11.41
CA SER A 210 8.06 -7.08 12.38
C SER A 210 6.98 -7.98 11.78
N LEU A 211 6.61 -7.78 10.50
CA LEU A 211 5.62 -8.57 9.80
C LEU A 211 6.05 -10.04 9.73
N ARG A 212 5.11 -10.92 10.10
CA ARG A 212 5.31 -12.36 10.08
C ARG A 212 4.50 -12.99 8.95
N TRP A 213 5.19 -13.66 8.04
CA TRP A 213 4.53 -14.50 7.04
C TRP A 213 4.06 -15.79 7.71
N ILE A 214 2.75 -16.02 7.72
CA ILE A 214 2.14 -17.18 8.38
C ILE A 214 1.71 -18.28 7.40
N GLY A 215 1.86 -18.05 6.10
CA GLY A 215 1.50 -19.00 5.06
C GLY A 215 0.88 -18.33 3.82
N ILE A 216 0.50 -19.09 2.81
CA ILE A 216 0.81 -20.53 2.67
C ILE A 216 2.29 -20.65 2.29
N HIS A 217 3.07 -21.41 3.07
CA HIS A 217 4.48 -21.63 2.74
C HIS A 217 4.61 -22.70 1.64
N PRO A 218 5.63 -22.62 0.75
CA PRO A 218 5.83 -23.64 -0.28
C PRO A 218 5.93 -25.08 0.25
N LYS A 219 6.46 -25.26 1.47
CA LYS A 219 6.55 -26.56 2.13
C LYS A 219 5.19 -27.12 2.57
N GLU A 220 4.19 -26.27 2.77
CA GLU A 220 2.86 -26.64 3.26
C GLU A 220 1.91 -27.06 2.13
N ILE A 221 2.25 -26.79 0.86
CA ILE A 221 1.43 -27.13 -0.30
C ILE A 221 1.08 -28.63 -0.31
N ILE A 222 2.09 -29.48 -0.04
CA ILE A 222 1.93 -30.93 -0.03
C ILE A 222 1.08 -31.37 1.17
N SER A 223 1.36 -30.86 2.37
CA SER A 223 0.64 -31.26 3.59
C SER A 223 -0.81 -30.78 3.62
N LEU A 224 -1.10 -29.65 2.97
CA LEU A 224 -2.44 -29.08 2.85
C LEU A 224 -3.22 -29.64 1.65
N ASN A 225 -2.64 -30.57 0.89
CA ASN A 225 -3.23 -31.14 -0.33
C ASN A 225 -3.73 -30.07 -1.32
N ILE A 226 -2.98 -28.98 -1.47
CA ILE A 226 -3.35 -27.89 -2.38
C ILE A 226 -2.96 -28.31 -3.80
N THR A 227 -3.93 -28.72 -4.60
CA THR A 227 -3.76 -28.94 -6.03
C THR A 227 -3.64 -27.62 -6.77
N LYS A 228 -2.58 -27.44 -7.59
CA LYS A 228 -2.53 -26.33 -8.55
C LYS A 228 -3.74 -26.45 -9.49
N GLN A 229 -4.66 -25.50 -9.42
CA GLN A 229 -5.65 -25.35 -10.49
C GLN A 229 -4.91 -24.93 -11.75
N ALA A 230 -5.10 -25.70 -12.82
CA ALA A 230 -4.47 -25.52 -14.13
C ALA A 230 -4.96 -24.24 -14.82
#